data_AF-A0A1F3H3I8-F1
#
_entry.id   AF-A0A1F3H3I8-F1
#
_cell.length_a   1.000
_cell.length_b   1.000
_cell.length_c   1.000
_cell.angle_alpha   90.00
_cell.angle_beta   90.00
_cell.angle_gamma   90.00
#
_symmetry.space_group_name_H-M   'P 1'
#
loop_
_entity.id
_entity.type
_entity.pdbx_description
1 polymer ?
#
loop_
_entity_poly.entity_id
_entity_poly.type
_entity_poly.pdbx_seq_one_letter_code
_entity_poly.pdbx_strand_id
1 'polypeptide(L)'
;MNGKTVKDWSYHFSEYLSSTANPTKGEQRFYTVEDIRIFAYASLYWEEEPDIECIKMGLNSQEYYDIDLINNFITEITPVFQEPTEEIVGMESNILFTGMASLDNLLSLANEFKESGDILFKAIKKQGNLYDFTNPILYQYRHAIELYLKSILRKPIRTHKLQVLYPKFENLIRVEFQTVVPSWLKEMINGFAQIDPQGDILRYGEGIAYDEILVNLEQLKIKMDWFSKSMNRIHGHLKNGY
;
A
#
# COMPACT_ATOMS: atom_id res chain seq x y z
N MET A 1 -19.27 -23.24 21.71
CA MET A 1 -19.54 -22.57 23.01
C MET A 1 -21.04 -22.52 23.26
N ASN A 2 -21.48 -22.82 24.48
CA ASN A 2 -22.85 -22.61 24.92
C ASN A 2 -23.04 -21.12 25.26
N GLY A 3 -24.18 -20.52 24.88
CA GLY A 3 -24.50 -19.12 25.19
C GLY A 3 -24.55 -18.78 26.69
N LYS A 4 -24.61 -19.77 27.59
CA LYS A 4 -24.45 -19.57 29.04
C LYS A 4 -23.01 -19.16 29.40
N THR A 5 -22.02 -19.87 28.87
CA THR A 5 -20.60 -19.64 29.15
C THR A 5 -20.14 -18.24 28.72
N VAL A 6 -20.57 -17.79 27.54
CA VAL A 6 -20.23 -16.46 27.03
C VAL A 6 -20.82 -15.34 27.90
N LYS A 7 -22.03 -15.55 28.45
CA LYS A 7 -22.64 -14.60 29.40
C LYS A 7 -21.87 -14.54 30.71
N ASP A 8 -21.45 -15.70 31.23
CA ASP A 8 -20.66 -15.78 32.46
C ASP A 8 -19.32 -15.04 32.28
N TRP A 9 -18.62 -15.26 31.16
CA TRP A 9 -17.40 -14.51 30.81
C TRP A 9 -17.63 -13.02 30.72
N SER A 10 -18.71 -12.60 30.07
CA SER A 10 -19.01 -11.17 29.92
C SER A 10 -19.30 -10.47 31.24
N TYR A 11 -19.80 -11.21 32.23
CA TYR A 11 -20.03 -10.73 33.58
C TYR A 11 -18.72 -10.66 34.38
N HIS A 12 -17.96 -11.76 34.43
CA HIS A 12 -16.74 -11.83 35.26
C HIS A 12 -15.60 -10.95 34.74
N PHE A 13 -15.52 -10.76 33.42
CA PHE A 13 -14.45 -10.02 32.77
C PHE A 13 -14.91 -8.68 32.19
N SER A 14 -16.04 -8.13 32.67
CA SER A 14 -16.65 -6.92 32.11
C SER A 14 -15.72 -5.71 32.04
N GLU A 15 -14.76 -5.61 32.95
CA GLU A 15 -13.77 -4.53 33.02
C GLU A 15 -12.69 -4.59 31.92
N TYR A 16 -12.53 -5.75 31.28
CA TYR A 16 -11.58 -6.00 30.19
C TYR A 16 -12.24 -5.88 28.81
N LEU A 17 -13.56 -5.71 28.76
CA LEU A 17 -14.34 -5.72 27.53
C LEU A 17 -14.72 -4.30 27.11
N SER A 18 -15.02 -4.14 25.83
CA SER A 18 -15.55 -2.91 25.26
C SER A 18 -16.88 -2.51 25.90
N SER A 19 -17.23 -1.22 25.82
CA SER A 19 -18.51 -0.72 26.32
C SER A 19 -19.71 -1.38 25.62
N THR A 20 -19.56 -1.78 24.36
CA THR A 20 -20.59 -2.47 23.58
C THR A 20 -20.81 -3.93 24.00
N ALA A 21 -19.82 -4.52 24.67
CA ALA A 21 -19.88 -5.86 25.21
C ALA A 21 -20.75 -5.96 26.46
N ASN A 22 -21.05 -4.86 27.16
CA ASN A 22 -21.92 -4.82 28.33
C ASN A 22 -22.88 -3.60 28.28
N PRO A 23 -23.83 -3.57 27.33
CA PRO A 23 -24.70 -2.42 27.14
C PRO A 23 -25.80 -2.36 28.21
N THR A 24 -26.59 -1.28 28.21
CA THR A 24 -27.68 -1.14 29.17
C THR A 24 -28.79 -2.16 28.92
N LYS A 25 -29.62 -2.42 29.95
CA LYS A 25 -30.63 -3.47 29.89
C LYS A 25 -31.64 -3.20 28.77
N GLY A 26 -31.75 -4.13 27.82
CA GLY A 26 -32.66 -4.05 26.69
C GLY A 26 -31.97 -3.77 25.35
N GLU A 27 -30.70 -3.40 25.38
CA GLU A 27 -29.88 -3.20 24.18
C GLU A 27 -29.21 -4.50 23.72
N GLN A 28 -28.97 -4.60 22.42
CA GLN A 28 -28.26 -5.74 21.84
C GLN A 28 -26.77 -5.65 22.16
N ARG A 29 -26.20 -6.77 22.56
CA ARG A 29 -24.78 -6.91 22.87
C ARG A 29 -23.98 -7.15 21.60
N PHE A 30 -22.86 -6.45 21.47
CA PHE A 30 -21.89 -6.64 20.40
C PHE A 30 -20.52 -6.89 21.01
N TYR A 31 -19.70 -7.70 20.34
CA TYR A 31 -18.33 -8.00 20.77
C TYR A 31 -17.38 -7.60 19.66
N THR A 32 -16.36 -6.84 20.02
CA THR A 32 -15.24 -6.50 19.16
C THR A 32 -14.29 -7.69 19.03
N VAL A 33 -13.32 -7.61 18.12
CA VAL A 33 -12.26 -8.63 18.01
C VAL A 33 -11.44 -8.72 19.30
N GLU A 34 -11.22 -7.59 19.98
CA GLU A 34 -10.53 -7.58 21.26
C GLU A 34 -11.35 -8.26 22.36
N ASP A 35 -12.68 -8.09 22.39
CA ASP A 35 -13.54 -8.85 23.31
C ASP A 35 -13.44 -10.36 23.06
N ILE A 36 -13.38 -10.77 21.80
CA ILE A 36 -13.21 -12.17 21.42
C ILE A 36 -11.84 -12.70 21.84
N ARG A 37 -10.78 -11.87 21.82
CA ARG A 37 -9.44 -12.22 22.32
C ARG A 37 -9.46 -12.50 23.82
N ILE A 38 -10.15 -11.66 24.60
CA ILE A 38 -10.35 -11.88 26.03
C ILE A 38 -11.11 -13.19 26.29
N PHE A 39 -12.14 -13.49 25.49
CA PHE A 39 -12.86 -14.76 25.59
C PHE A 39 -12.02 -15.97 25.18
N ALA A 40 -11.18 -15.85 24.15
CA ALA A 40 -10.26 -16.90 23.77
C ALA A 40 -9.29 -17.19 24.92
N TYR A 41 -8.76 -16.16 25.58
CA TYR A 41 -7.93 -16.32 26.77
C TYR A 41 -8.68 -17.01 27.91
N ALA A 42 -9.86 -16.49 28.29
CA ALA A 42 -10.68 -17.09 29.33
C ALA A 42 -10.97 -18.56 29.02
N SER A 43 -11.26 -18.90 27.76
CA SER A 43 -11.57 -20.27 27.33
C SER A 43 -10.44 -21.28 27.55
N LEU A 44 -9.18 -20.84 27.54
CA LEU A 44 -8.03 -21.73 27.78
C LEU A 44 -7.95 -22.21 29.23
N TYR A 45 -8.47 -21.41 30.16
CA TYR A 45 -8.41 -21.65 31.60
C TYR A 45 -9.79 -21.88 32.23
N TRP A 46 -10.84 -21.98 31.39
CA TRP A 46 -12.21 -22.14 31.87
C TRP A 46 -12.54 -23.60 32.15
N GLU A 47 -12.54 -23.97 33.43
CA GLU A 47 -12.86 -25.31 33.94
C GLU A 47 -14.27 -25.36 34.58
N GLU A 48 -14.63 -26.45 35.28
CA GLU A 48 -15.92 -26.57 35.98
C GLU A 48 -16.07 -25.54 37.13
N GLU A 49 -14.98 -25.31 37.88
CA GLU A 49 -14.85 -24.27 38.91
C GLU A 49 -13.66 -23.35 38.55
N PRO A 50 -13.86 -22.37 37.66
CA PRO A 50 -12.76 -21.56 37.15
C PRO A 50 -12.21 -20.61 38.21
N ASP A 51 -10.88 -20.53 38.31
CA ASP A 51 -10.20 -19.51 39.11
C ASP A 51 -10.24 -18.16 38.39
N ILE A 52 -11.28 -17.38 38.68
CA ILE A 52 -11.50 -16.07 38.07
C ILE A 52 -10.34 -15.12 38.35
N GLU A 53 -9.76 -15.15 39.55
CA GLU A 53 -8.66 -14.25 39.91
C GLU A 53 -7.39 -14.60 39.13
N CYS A 54 -7.09 -15.88 38.95
CA CYS A 54 -5.98 -16.32 38.11
C CYS A 54 -6.14 -15.87 36.65
N ILE A 55 -7.34 -16.02 36.07
CA ILE A 55 -7.61 -15.55 34.70
C ILE A 55 -7.42 -14.03 34.63
N LYS A 56 -7.95 -13.27 35.59
CA LYS A 56 -7.77 -11.81 35.65
C LYS A 56 -6.32 -11.39 35.79
N MET A 57 -5.51 -12.10 36.59
CA MET A 57 -4.08 -11.84 36.69
C MET A 57 -3.39 -11.92 35.33
N GLY A 58 -3.71 -12.94 34.53
CA GLY A 58 -3.19 -13.09 33.17
C GLY A 58 -3.71 -12.06 32.17
N LEU A 59 -4.98 -11.63 32.31
CA LEU A 59 -5.52 -10.52 31.53
C LEU A 59 -4.82 -9.19 31.88
N ASN A 60 -4.54 -8.94 33.16
CA ASN A 60 -3.82 -7.75 33.63
C ASN A 60 -2.38 -7.68 33.13
N SER A 61 -1.70 -8.83 33.02
CA SER A 61 -0.35 -8.95 32.43
C SER A 61 -0.35 -8.96 30.91
N GLN A 62 -1.52 -8.96 30.27
CA GLN A 62 -1.70 -9.04 28.81
C GLN A 62 -1.07 -10.29 28.17
N GLU A 63 -1.00 -11.40 28.91
CA GLU A 63 -0.41 -12.68 28.47
C GLU A 63 -1.05 -13.22 27.18
N TYR A 64 -2.30 -12.84 26.92
CA TYR A 64 -3.03 -13.23 25.72
C TYR A 64 -2.41 -12.72 24.39
N TYR A 65 -1.50 -11.75 24.42
CA TYR A 65 -0.73 -11.35 23.23
C TYR A 65 0.47 -12.27 22.95
N ASP A 66 0.91 -13.04 23.95
CA ASP A 66 2.07 -13.94 23.83
C ASP A 66 1.65 -15.39 23.52
N ILE A 67 0.35 -15.66 23.38
CA ILE A 67 -0.19 -17.00 23.12
C ILE A 67 -0.51 -17.16 21.63
N ASP A 68 0.32 -17.90 20.92
CA ASP A 68 0.18 -18.18 19.48
C ASP A 68 -1.20 -18.73 19.10
N LEU A 69 -1.77 -19.61 19.92
CA LEU A 69 -3.09 -20.19 19.66
C LEU A 69 -4.18 -19.10 19.60
N ILE A 70 -4.13 -18.11 20.50
CA ILE A 70 -5.07 -16.98 20.50
C ILE A 70 -4.77 -16.08 19.30
N ASN A 71 -3.51 -15.73 19.06
CA ASN A 71 -3.14 -14.86 17.93
C ASN A 71 -3.53 -15.43 16.57
N ASN A 72 -3.35 -16.74 16.38
CA ASN A 72 -3.77 -17.44 15.17
C ASN A 72 -5.29 -17.44 15.04
N PHE A 73 -6.02 -17.73 16.12
CA PHE A 73 -7.48 -17.67 16.11
C PHE A 73 -8.00 -16.27 15.77
N ILE A 74 -7.43 -15.21 16.36
CA ILE A 74 -7.80 -13.84 16.04
C ILE A 74 -7.50 -13.50 14.57
N THR A 75 -6.39 -13.98 14.04
CA THR A 75 -6.04 -13.80 12.62
C THR A 75 -7.02 -14.51 11.70
N GLU A 76 -7.46 -15.72 12.04
CA GLU A 76 -8.44 -16.48 11.26
C GLU A 76 -9.82 -15.80 11.17
N ILE A 77 -10.25 -15.16 12.25
CA ILE A 77 -11.58 -14.52 12.30
C ILE A 77 -11.57 -13.07 11.83
N THR A 78 -10.40 -12.41 11.76
CA THR A 78 -10.29 -11.00 11.39
C THR A 78 -10.15 -10.87 9.86
N PRO A 79 -11.13 -10.27 9.16
CA PRO A 79 -11.03 -10.11 7.72
C PRO A 79 -9.93 -9.13 7.32
N VAL A 80 -9.16 -9.46 6.28
CA VAL A 80 -8.19 -8.54 5.67
C VAL A 80 -8.88 -7.39 4.94
N PHE A 81 -10.03 -7.66 4.32
CA PHE A 81 -10.87 -6.67 3.64
C PHE A 81 -12.18 -6.51 4.38
N GLN A 82 -12.43 -5.32 4.92
CA GLN A 82 -13.60 -5.02 5.73
C GLN A 82 -14.09 -3.59 5.50
N GLU A 83 -15.36 -3.34 5.80
CA GLU A 83 -15.92 -1.98 5.78
C GLU A 83 -15.26 -1.12 6.86
N PRO A 84 -14.98 0.17 6.58
CA PRO A 84 -14.35 1.05 7.55
C PRO A 84 -15.29 1.35 8.72
N THR A 85 -14.78 1.21 9.94
CA THR A 85 -15.45 1.65 11.17
C THR A 85 -14.62 2.72 11.87
N GLU A 86 -15.24 3.52 12.74
CA GLU A 86 -14.54 4.57 13.50
C GLU A 86 -13.41 4.02 14.38
N GLU A 87 -13.52 2.75 14.82
CA GLU A 87 -12.53 2.09 15.67
C GLU A 87 -11.26 1.69 14.90
N ILE A 88 -11.41 1.26 13.64
CA ILE A 88 -10.30 0.68 12.87
C ILE A 88 -9.63 1.67 11.92
N VAL A 89 -10.31 2.78 11.58
CA VAL A 89 -9.76 3.82 10.71
C VAL A 89 -8.68 4.59 11.47
N GLY A 90 -7.47 4.63 10.92
CA GLY A 90 -6.33 5.36 11.49
C GLY A 90 -5.40 4.54 12.39
N MET A 91 -5.70 3.25 12.59
CA MET A 91 -4.73 2.31 13.18
C MET A 91 -3.52 2.14 12.26
N GLU A 92 -2.34 1.91 12.82
CA GLU A 92 -1.03 1.96 12.13
C GLU A 92 -0.93 1.09 10.86
N SER A 93 -1.63 -0.05 10.83
CA SER A 93 -1.63 -0.99 9.69
C SER A 93 -2.89 -0.92 8.82
N ASN A 94 -3.84 -0.06 9.15
CA ASN A 94 -5.12 0.03 8.45
C ASN A 94 -5.11 1.20 7.48
N ILE A 95 -5.31 0.90 6.20
CA ILE A 95 -5.42 1.90 5.15
C ILE A 95 -6.85 1.96 4.61
N LEU A 96 -7.34 3.17 4.38
CA LEU A 96 -8.53 3.36 3.55
C LEU A 96 -8.09 3.26 2.09
N PHE A 97 -8.57 2.23 1.41
CA PHE A 97 -8.31 2.01 0.00
C PHE A 97 -9.58 2.27 -0.81
N THR A 98 -9.49 3.05 -1.89
CA THR A 98 -10.59 3.50 -2.78
C THR A 98 -11.56 4.57 -2.22
N GLY A 99 -12.59 4.91 -3.00
CA GLY A 99 -13.64 5.85 -2.64
C GLY A 99 -13.19 7.32 -2.66
N MET A 100 -13.62 8.10 -1.66
CA MET A 100 -13.28 9.52 -1.53
C MET A 100 -11.79 9.78 -1.25
N ALA A 101 -10.99 8.74 -0.98
CA ALA A 101 -9.54 8.81 -0.88
C ALA A 101 -8.83 8.99 -2.24
N SER A 102 -9.59 9.14 -3.34
CA SER A 102 -9.17 9.64 -4.67
C SER A 102 -8.13 8.78 -5.41
N LEU A 103 -8.63 7.94 -6.32
CA LEU A 103 -7.87 7.34 -7.43
C LEU A 103 -7.75 8.25 -8.67
N ASP A 104 -8.23 9.50 -8.61
CA ASP A 104 -8.47 10.32 -9.80
C ASP A 104 -7.30 11.24 -10.21
N ASN A 105 -6.18 11.22 -9.47
CA ASN A 105 -5.01 12.03 -9.81
C ASN A 105 -3.82 11.17 -10.27
N LEU A 106 -3.71 10.98 -11.59
CA LEU A 106 -2.58 10.28 -12.22
C LEU A 106 -1.21 10.86 -11.84
N LEU A 107 -1.11 12.16 -11.54
CA LEU A 107 0.15 12.76 -11.09
C LEU A 107 0.51 12.31 -9.67
N SER A 108 -0.47 12.25 -8.76
CA SER A 108 -0.24 11.73 -7.40
C SER A 108 0.19 10.27 -7.46
N LEU A 109 -0.52 9.45 -8.24
CA LEU A 109 -0.17 8.04 -8.44
C LEU A 109 1.23 7.89 -9.05
N ALA A 110 1.61 8.74 -10.01
CA ALA A 110 2.98 8.74 -10.56
C ALA A 110 4.04 9.04 -9.49
N ASN A 111 3.77 10.00 -8.59
CA ASN A 111 4.65 10.32 -7.47
C ASN A 111 4.78 9.15 -6.50
N GLU A 112 3.68 8.47 -6.16
CA GLU A 112 3.67 7.29 -5.28
C GLU A 112 4.49 6.13 -5.84
N PHE A 113 4.33 5.82 -7.13
CA PHE A 113 5.14 4.78 -7.79
C PHE A 113 6.62 5.14 -7.84
N LYS A 114 6.95 6.40 -8.15
CA LYS A 114 8.32 6.88 -8.14
C LYS A 114 8.92 6.77 -6.74
N GLU A 115 8.20 7.22 -5.72
CA GLU A 115 8.65 7.19 -4.33
C GLU A 115 8.84 5.77 -3.83
N SER A 116 7.93 4.87 -4.19
CA SER A 116 8.07 3.44 -3.92
C SER A 116 9.35 2.86 -4.54
N GLY A 117 9.67 3.23 -5.79
CA GLY A 117 10.93 2.85 -6.44
C GLY A 117 12.17 3.40 -5.73
N ASP A 118 12.12 4.65 -5.26
CA ASP A 118 13.18 5.27 -4.45
C ASP A 118 13.40 4.54 -3.12
N ILE A 119 12.31 4.22 -2.39
CA ILE A 119 12.35 3.53 -1.10
C ILE A 119 12.95 2.13 -1.29
N LEU A 120 12.45 1.38 -2.28
CA LEU A 120 12.94 0.03 -2.55
C LEU A 120 14.42 0.05 -2.95
N PHE A 121 14.83 0.95 -3.85
CA PHE A 121 16.23 1.08 -4.23
C PHE A 121 17.13 1.39 -3.03
N LYS A 122 16.76 2.34 -2.16
CA LYS A 122 17.53 2.68 -0.97
C LYS A 122 17.63 1.50 0.01
N ALA A 123 16.52 0.81 0.26
CA ALA A 123 16.46 -0.33 1.17
C ALA A 123 17.37 -1.47 0.69
N ILE A 124 17.26 -1.85 -0.58
CA ILE A 124 18.03 -2.96 -1.15
C ILE A 124 19.50 -2.60 -1.35
N LYS A 125 19.81 -1.35 -1.72
CA LYS A 125 21.20 -0.87 -1.79
C LYS A 125 21.91 -1.04 -0.45
N LYS A 126 21.23 -0.75 0.66
CA LYS A 126 21.79 -0.94 2.02
C LYS A 126 22.05 -2.41 2.35
N GLN A 127 21.25 -3.33 1.80
CA GLN A 127 21.39 -4.78 2.00
C GLN A 127 22.45 -5.43 1.08
N GLY A 128 22.94 -4.72 0.05
CA GLY A 128 23.96 -5.24 -0.88
C GLY A 128 23.43 -6.20 -1.95
N ASN A 129 22.11 -6.29 -2.13
CA ASN A 129 21.47 -7.30 -2.99
C ASN A 129 20.63 -6.68 -4.13
N LEU A 130 21.23 -5.76 -4.90
CA LEU A 130 20.49 -5.01 -5.93
C LEU A 130 19.93 -5.89 -7.05
N TYR A 131 20.62 -6.98 -7.40
CA TYR A 131 20.21 -7.84 -8.52
C TYR A 131 18.88 -8.54 -8.25
N ASP A 132 18.63 -9.01 -7.04
CA ASP A 132 17.40 -9.75 -6.69
C ASP A 132 16.13 -8.92 -6.80
N PHE A 133 16.25 -7.58 -6.73
CA PHE A 133 15.11 -6.65 -6.77
C PHE A 133 15.16 -5.67 -7.95
N THR A 134 16.01 -5.92 -8.94
CA THR A 134 16.18 -5.00 -10.08
C THR A 134 14.88 -4.84 -10.86
N ASN A 135 14.18 -5.92 -11.18
CA ASN A 135 12.93 -5.85 -11.96
C ASN A 135 11.84 -5.02 -11.26
N PRO A 136 11.52 -5.25 -9.97
CA PRO A 136 10.62 -4.37 -9.22
C PRO A 136 11.04 -2.90 -9.23
N ILE A 137 12.32 -2.59 -8.99
CA ILE A 137 12.80 -1.19 -8.99
C ILE A 137 12.57 -0.53 -10.35
N LEU A 138 12.95 -1.22 -11.43
CA LEU A 138 12.77 -0.72 -12.79
C LEU A 138 11.29 -0.57 -13.16
N TYR A 139 10.45 -1.51 -12.74
CA TYR A 139 9.01 -1.44 -12.96
C TYR A 139 8.39 -0.20 -12.31
N GLN A 140 8.73 0.09 -11.04
CA GLN A 140 8.21 1.27 -10.34
C GLN A 140 8.56 2.57 -11.07
N TYR A 141 9.82 2.72 -11.52
CA TYR A 141 10.21 3.91 -12.28
C TYR A 141 9.56 3.98 -13.67
N ARG A 142 9.51 2.85 -14.39
CA ARG A 142 8.88 2.78 -15.71
C ARG A 142 7.40 3.11 -15.63
N HIS A 143 6.70 2.63 -14.61
CA HIS A 143 5.28 2.88 -14.43
C HIS A 143 5.03 4.33 -14.01
N ALA A 144 5.86 4.89 -13.12
CA ALA A 144 5.82 6.30 -12.81
C ALA A 144 6.01 7.18 -14.06
N ILE A 145 6.95 6.84 -14.95
CA ILE A 145 7.13 7.55 -16.23
C ILE A 145 5.84 7.54 -17.05
N GLU A 146 5.19 6.39 -17.17
CA GLU A 146 3.91 6.29 -17.89
C GLU A 146 2.85 7.23 -17.34
N LEU A 147 2.68 7.18 -16.02
CA LEU A 147 1.65 7.95 -15.32
C LEU A 147 1.94 9.44 -15.40
N TYR A 148 3.20 9.85 -15.28
CA TYR A 148 3.62 11.23 -15.53
C TYR A 148 3.27 11.68 -16.95
N LEU A 149 3.62 10.90 -17.97
CA LEU A 149 3.31 11.25 -19.35
C LEU A 149 1.79 11.36 -19.55
N LYS A 150 1.01 10.42 -18.99
CA LYS A 150 -0.45 10.45 -19.07
C LYS A 150 -1.08 11.60 -18.28
N SER A 151 -0.50 12.02 -17.15
CA SER A 151 -1.12 13.00 -16.25
C SER A 151 -1.27 14.39 -16.87
N ILE A 152 -0.41 14.74 -17.84
CA ILE A 152 -0.44 16.04 -18.51
C ILE A 152 -1.10 16.00 -19.90
N LEU A 153 -1.43 14.81 -20.40
CA LEU A 153 -2.07 14.65 -21.71
C LEU A 153 -3.57 14.87 -21.57
N ARG A 154 -4.10 15.89 -22.25
CA ARG A 154 -5.49 16.37 -22.14
C ARG A 154 -6.57 15.32 -22.46
N LYS A 155 -6.23 14.26 -23.19
CA LYS A 155 -7.16 13.19 -23.56
C LYS A 155 -6.73 11.89 -22.89
N PRO A 156 -7.67 11.11 -22.31
CA PRO A 156 -7.36 9.77 -21.81
C PRO A 156 -6.73 8.92 -22.90
N ILE A 157 -5.54 8.38 -22.62
CA ILE A 157 -4.81 7.52 -23.56
C ILE A 157 -4.76 6.11 -22.98
N ARG A 158 -5.42 5.18 -23.67
CA ARG A 158 -5.48 3.75 -23.31
C ARG A 158 -4.35 2.96 -23.96
N THR A 159 -3.10 3.34 -23.67
CA THR A 159 -1.92 2.54 -24.02
C THR A 159 -0.86 2.65 -22.93
N HIS A 160 -0.04 1.62 -22.79
CA HIS A 160 1.10 1.59 -21.89
C HIS A 160 2.40 1.94 -22.64
N LYS A 161 2.42 1.87 -23.98
CA LYS A 161 3.63 2.00 -24.80
C LYS A 161 4.27 3.38 -24.68
N LEU A 162 5.48 3.44 -24.09
CA LEU A 162 6.25 4.67 -24.00
C LEU A 162 6.59 5.26 -25.38
N GLN A 163 6.79 4.41 -26.39
CA GLN A 163 6.99 4.83 -27.79
C GLN A 163 5.81 5.63 -28.37
N VAL A 164 4.61 5.46 -27.83
CA VAL A 164 3.41 6.20 -28.24
C VAL A 164 3.18 7.43 -27.37
N LEU A 165 3.46 7.33 -26.07
CA LEU A 165 3.25 8.42 -25.11
C LEU A 165 4.29 9.54 -25.28
N TYR A 166 5.56 9.19 -25.49
CA TYR A 166 6.64 10.16 -25.56
C TYR A 166 6.51 11.18 -26.71
N PRO A 167 6.21 10.80 -27.96
CA PRO A 167 6.03 11.78 -29.03
C PRO A 167 4.87 12.76 -28.77
N LYS A 168 3.82 12.31 -28.08
CA LYS A 168 2.70 13.18 -27.69
C LYS A 168 3.12 14.18 -26.62
N PHE A 169 3.87 13.73 -25.63
CA PHE A 169 4.48 14.58 -24.61
C PHE A 169 5.43 15.61 -25.25
N GLU A 170 6.36 15.16 -26.09
CA GLU A 170 7.33 16.04 -26.76
C GLU A 170 6.62 17.12 -27.60
N ASN A 171 5.58 16.74 -28.35
CA ASN A 171 4.77 17.70 -29.09
C ASN A 171 4.06 18.70 -28.16
N LEU A 172 3.50 18.25 -27.02
CA LEU A 172 2.86 19.13 -26.05
C LEU A 172 3.87 20.15 -25.49
N ILE A 173 5.06 19.70 -25.08
CA ILE A 173 6.11 20.59 -24.57
C ILE A 173 6.51 21.64 -25.61
N ARG A 174 6.67 21.22 -26.86
CA ARG A 174 6.99 22.14 -27.97
C ARG A 174 5.91 23.17 -28.22
N VAL A 175 4.65 22.77 -28.24
CA VAL A 175 3.53 23.66 -28.60
C VAL A 175 3.15 24.58 -27.44
N GLU A 176 3.00 24.05 -26.24
CA GLU A 176 2.49 24.80 -25.08
C GLU A 176 3.59 25.61 -24.39
N PHE A 177 4.82 25.10 -24.33
CA PHE A 177 5.92 25.74 -23.61
C PHE A 177 7.01 26.31 -24.52
N GLN A 178 6.84 26.20 -25.85
CA GLN A 178 7.78 26.71 -26.86
C GLN A 178 9.23 26.28 -26.61
N THR A 179 9.42 25.07 -26.08
CA THR A 179 10.72 24.53 -25.71
C THR A 179 10.88 23.08 -26.16
N VAL A 180 12.09 22.55 -26.07
CA VAL A 180 12.42 21.18 -26.45
C VAL A 180 12.67 20.31 -25.23
N VAL A 181 12.32 19.03 -25.35
CA VAL A 181 12.62 18.05 -24.32
C VAL A 181 14.13 17.78 -24.29
N PRO A 182 14.79 17.86 -23.12
CA PRO A 182 16.21 17.54 -23.02
C PRO A 182 16.55 16.12 -23.48
N SER A 183 17.71 15.94 -24.13
CA SER A 183 18.14 14.64 -24.67
C SER A 183 18.21 13.55 -23.61
N TRP A 184 18.70 13.86 -22.40
CA TRP A 184 18.80 12.89 -21.31
C TRP A 184 17.46 12.24 -20.95
N LEU A 185 16.35 12.98 -21.09
CA LEU A 185 15.00 12.49 -20.78
C LEU A 185 14.51 11.59 -21.91
N LYS A 186 14.77 11.99 -23.17
CA LYS A 186 14.52 11.17 -24.35
C LYS A 186 15.24 9.82 -24.26
N GLU A 187 16.52 9.84 -23.95
CA GLU A 187 17.35 8.65 -23.80
C GLU A 187 16.84 7.74 -22.68
N MET A 188 16.49 8.31 -21.52
CA MET A 188 15.95 7.53 -20.40
C MET A 188 14.63 6.84 -20.79
N ILE A 189 13.69 7.57 -21.41
CA ILE A 189 12.40 7.01 -21.81
C ILE A 189 12.58 5.96 -22.92
N ASN A 190 13.46 6.20 -23.88
CA ASN A 190 13.78 5.23 -24.93
C ASN A 190 14.43 3.96 -24.37
N GLY A 191 15.31 4.08 -23.37
CA GLY A 191 15.89 2.93 -22.69
C GLY A 191 14.82 2.03 -22.07
N PHE A 192 13.85 2.62 -21.35
CA PHE A 192 12.69 1.86 -20.85
C PHE A 192 11.80 1.32 -21.97
N ALA A 193 11.57 2.09 -23.02
CA ALA A 193 10.77 1.65 -24.16
C ALA A 193 11.42 0.50 -24.96
N GLN A 194 12.73 0.31 -24.82
CA GLN A 194 13.48 -0.79 -25.39
C GLN A 194 13.43 -2.03 -24.48
N ILE A 195 13.65 -1.84 -23.18
CA ILE A 195 13.65 -2.92 -22.17
C ILE A 195 12.24 -3.47 -21.96
N ASP A 196 11.23 -2.61 -21.96
CA ASP A 196 9.84 -2.95 -21.66
C ASP A 196 8.87 -2.27 -22.64
N PRO A 197 8.84 -2.70 -23.93
CA PRO A 197 8.10 -2.01 -24.98
C PRO A 197 6.59 -1.97 -24.76
N GLN A 198 6.02 -3.04 -24.18
CA GLN A 198 4.58 -3.17 -23.95
C GLN A 198 4.17 -2.77 -22.52
N GLY A 199 5.09 -2.74 -21.54
CA GLY A 199 4.77 -2.44 -20.15
C GLY A 199 4.62 -3.66 -19.24
N ASP A 200 5.05 -4.83 -19.67
CA ASP A 200 4.72 -6.15 -19.10
C ASP A 200 5.95 -7.02 -18.83
N ILE A 201 7.06 -6.83 -19.54
CA ILE A 201 8.29 -7.64 -19.43
C ILE A 201 8.83 -7.66 -18.00
N LEU A 202 8.93 -6.49 -17.36
CA LEU A 202 9.47 -6.35 -15.99
C LEU A 202 8.61 -7.04 -14.92
N ARG A 203 7.42 -7.53 -15.27
CA ARG A 203 6.46 -8.19 -14.38
C ARG A 203 6.28 -9.67 -14.67
N TYR A 204 6.27 -10.05 -15.95
CA TYR A 204 5.93 -11.42 -16.36
C TYR A 204 7.15 -12.27 -16.73
N GLY A 205 8.36 -11.69 -16.69
CA GLY A 205 9.60 -12.44 -16.92
C GLY A 205 9.70 -13.00 -18.33
N GLU A 206 8.98 -12.40 -19.29
CA GLU A 206 9.09 -12.78 -20.69
C GLU A 206 10.52 -12.53 -21.19
N GLY A 207 11.07 -13.51 -21.89
CA GLY A 207 12.46 -13.49 -22.33
C GLY A 207 12.76 -12.27 -23.18
N ILE A 208 13.73 -11.48 -22.73
CA ILE A 208 14.25 -10.34 -23.48
C ILE A 208 15.32 -10.87 -24.44
N ALA A 209 15.16 -10.62 -25.75
CA ALA A 209 16.18 -10.95 -26.76
C ALA A 209 17.26 -9.85 -26.85
N TYR A 210 18.00 -9.59 -25.77
CA TYR A 210 19.17 -8.69 -25.79
C TYR A 210 20.38 -9.33 -25.13
N ASP A 211 21.57 -8.93 -25.61
CA ASP A 211 22.85 -9.51 -25.19
C ASP A 211 23.22 -9.15 -23.74
N GLU A 212 22.89 -7.94 -23.26
CA GLU A 212 22.93 -7.47 -21.86
C GLU A 212 22.79 -5.92 -21.84
N ILE A 213 22.13 -5.34 -20.82
CA ILE A 213 22.05 -3.88 -20.63
C ILE A 213 22.48 -3.52 -19.22
N LEU A 214 23.50 -2.68 -19.09
CA LEU A 214 23.90 -2.11 -17.80
C LEU A 214 23.00 -0.93 -17.43
N VAL A 215 22.34 -1.01 -16.27
CA VAL A 215 21.54 0.10 -15.73
C VAL A 215 22.20 0.66 -14.46
N ASN A 216 22.57 1.95 -14.50
CA ASN A 216 23.05 2.65 -13.31
C ASN A 216 21.84 3.19 -12.51
N LEU A 217 21.44 2.48 -11.46
CA LEU A 217 20.28 2.82 -10.64
C LEU A 217 20.43 4.14 -9.87
N GLU A 218 21.66 4.54 -9.50
CA GLU A 218 21.88 5.85 -8.85
C GLU A 218 21.56 6.99 -9.80
N GLN A 219 22.09 6.92 -11.03
CA GLN A 219 21.84 7.93 -12.05
C GLN A 219 20.38 7.93 -12.50
N LEU A 220 19.76 6.75 -12.60
CA LEU A 220 18.33 6.63 -12.89
C LEU A 220 17.50 7.35 -11.82
N LYS A 221 17.78 7.12 -10.54
CA LYS A 221 17.08 7.80 -9.43
C LYS A 221 17.21 9.33 -9.54
N ILE A 222 18.42 9.84 -9.79
CA ILE A 222 18.66 11.29 -9.94
C ILE A 222 17.84 11.87 -11.11
N LYS A 223 17.85 11.19 -12.27
CA LYS A 223 17.05 11.60 -13.44
C LYS A 223 15.55 11.56 -13.17
N MET A 224 15.09 10.56 -12.40
CA MET A 224 13.69 10.47 -11.96
C MET A 224 13.31 11.59 -10.98
N ASP A 225 14.22 12.01 -10.09
CA ASP A 225 14.01 13.19 -9.24
C ASP A 225 13.82 14.47 -10.07
N TRP A 226 14.63 14.67 -11.11
CA TRP A 226 14.51 15.81 -12.02
C TRP A 226 13.22 15.76 -12.84
N PHE A 227 12.88 14.57 -13.34
CA PHE A 227 11.68 14.38 -14.14
C PHE A 227 10.42 14.63 -13.31
N SER A 228 10.31 14.01 -12.13
CA SER A 228 9.20 14.23 -11.19
C SER A 228 9.00 15.71 -10.85
N LYS A 229 10.07 16.43 -10.49
CA LYS A 229 10.00 17.88 -10.21
C LYS A 229 9.50 18.67 -11.41
N SER A 230 9.94 18.32 -12.61
CA SER A 230 9.51 18.97 -13.86
C SER A 230 8.03 18.72 -14.14
N MET A 231 7.57 17.47 -13.97
CA MET A 231 6.18 17.07 -14.21
C MET A 231 5.21 17.75 -13.26
N ASN A 232 5.55 17.86 -11.97
CA ASN A 232 4.74 18.61 -11.00
C ASN A 232 4.60 20.09 -11.39
N ARG A 233 5.67 20.73 -11.88
CA ARG A 233 5.63 22.12 -12.37
C ARG A 233 4.78 22.28 -13.63
N ILE A 234 4.98 21.40 -14.62
CA ILE A 234 4.22 21.40 -15.87
C ILE A 234 2.73 21.21 -15.58
N HIS A 235 2.37 20.25 -14.74
CA HIS A 235 0.98 19.98 -14.36
C HIS A 235 0.35 21.17 -13.63
N GLY A 236 1.07 21.81 -12.72
CA GLY A 236 0.61 23.02 -12.04
C GLY A 236 0.35 24.18 -13.01
N HIS A 237 1.25 24.39 -13.98
CA HIS A 237 1.06 25.40 -15.02
C HIS A 237 -0.16 25.10 -15.89
N LEU A 238 -0.30 23.85 -16.34
CA LEU A 238 -1.43 23.42 -17.15
C LEU A 238 -2.77 23.51 -16.41
N LYS A 239 -2.81 23.32 -15.08
CA LYS A 239 -4.02 23.52 -14.28
C LYS A 239 -4.41 25.00 -14.13
N ASN A 240 -3.42 25.88 -13.99
CA ASN A 240 -3.64 27.32 -13.77
C ASN A 240 -3.87 28.12 -15.06
N GLY A 241 -3.55 27.54 -16.22
CA GLY A 241 -3.78 28.14 -17.54
C GLY A 241 -5.20 27.96 -18.08
N TYR A 242 -6.13 27.45 -17.26
CA TYR A 242 -7.56 27.33 -17.55
C TYR A 242 -8.38 28.14 -16.54
#